data_AF-A0A7X8EZU9-F1
#
_entry.id   AF-A0A7X8EZU9-F1
#
_cell.length_a   1.000
_cell.length_b   1.000
_cell.length_c   1.000
_cell.angle_alpha   90.00
_cell.angle_beta   90.00
_cell.angle_gamma   90.00
#
_symmetry.space_group_name_H-M   'P 1'
#
loop_
_entity.id
_entity.type
_entity.pdbx_description
1 polymer ?
#
loop_
_entity_poly.entity_id
_entity_poly.type
_entity_poly.pdbx_seq_one_letter_code
_entity_poly.pdbx_strand_id
1 'polypeptide(L)'
;DGNILTYDEVAEWPDGKLDELINQDKVKEISPSETIVCIECPERCLIVPLKRDHPETGESQGMYICPYKDDIGRFEVDLDRSKRWEIVVPRKKTRKKRKQKTVTSKAQKVATSFNRWTNYGDACFVLDEDRIKFWNGDNLTDLKLRSGSRAHRLLKMLYQNYLTKDEVKKGIGTNKTAPSESVRDVNRTINDKIRKLNIQKVPDNVEFVGIDERTEQYSMQIPFRTKDDVWRL
;
A
#
# COMPACT_ATOMS: atom_id res chain seq x y z
N ASP A 1 -5.05 -5.27 -4.39
CA ASP A 1 -6.29 -4.62 -4.87
C ASP A 1 -7.28 -5.63 -5.47
N GLY A 2 -7.75 -6.60 -4.68
CA GLY A 2 -8.74 -7.60 -5.14
C GLY A 2 -10.15 -7.39 -4.62
N ASN A 3 -10.37 -6.33 -3.83
CA ASN A 3 -11.63 -6.08 -3.14
C ASN A 3 -12.28 -4.75 -3.56
N ILE A 4 -11.68 -4.01 -4.50
CA ILE A 4 -12.22 -2.74 -4.99
C ILE A 4 -12.81 -2.99 -6.37
N LEU A 5 -14.06 -2.62 -6.54
CA LEU A 5 -14.82 -2.65 -7.78
C LEU A 5 -14.88 -1.23 -8.34
N THR A 6 -14.51 -1.06 -9.60
CA THR A 6 -14.63 0.20 -10.34
C THR A 6 -15.99 0.32 -11.02
N TYR A 7 -16.41 1.54 -11.34
CA TYR A 7 -17.62 1.78 -12.12
C TYR A 7 -17.66 0.98 -13.41
N ASP A 8 -16.56 0.94 -14.16
CA ASP A 8 -16.52 0.23 -15.44
C ASP A 8 -16.70 -1.29 -15.26
N GLU A 9 -16.17 -1.88 -14.19
CA GLU A 9 -16.38 -3.31 -13.88
C GLU A 9 -17.83 -3.60 -13.46
N VAL A 10 -18.46 -2.68 -12.73
CA VAL A 10 -19.85 -2.83 -12.29
C VAL A 10 -20.84 -2.57 -13.43
N ALA A 11 -20.51 -1.69 -14.37
CA ALA A 11 -21.34 -1.40 -15.55
C ALA A 11 -21.48 -2.61 -16.49
N GLU A 12 -20.54 -3.56 -16.44
CA GLU A 12 -20.64 -4.83 -17.19
C GLU A 12 -21.53 -5.88 -16.49
N TRP A 13 -22.02 -5.60 -15.27
CA TRP A 13 -22.87 -6.54 -14.53
C TRP A 13 -24.34 -6.45 -14.97
N PRO A 14 -25.13 -7.51 -14.73
CA PRO A 14 -26.57 -7.45 -14.98
C PRO A 14 -27.25 -6.33 -14.17
N ASP A 15 -28.24 -5.69 -14.76
CA ASP A 15 -29.02 -4.62 -14.13
C ASP A 15 -29.55 -5.05 -12.74
N GLY A 16 -29.38 -4.17 -11.75
CA GLY A 16 -29.80 -4.39 -10.36
C GLY A 16 -28.88 -5.30 -9.54
N LYS A 17 -27.80 -5.86 -10.12
CA LYS A 17 -26.89 -6.74 -9.38
C LYS A 17 -26.08 -6.00 -8.32
N LEU A 18 -25.66 -4.78 -8.61
CA LEU A 18 -24.96 -3.92 -7.66
C LEU A 18 -25.86 -3.60 -6.47
N ASP A 19 -27.10 -3.17 -6.74
CA ASP A 19 -28.07 -2.84 -5.70
C ASP A 19 -28.40 -4.06 -4.83
N GLU A 20 -28.51 -5.25 -5.43
CA GLU A 20 -28.67 -6.51 -4.70
C GLU A 20 -27.51 -6.75 -3.72
N LEU A 21 -26.27 -6.49 -4.14
CA LEU A 21 -25.07 -6.72 -3.33
C LEU A 21 -24.87 -5.64 -2.25
N ILE A 22 -25.26 -4.40 -2.53
CA ILE A 22 -25.32 -3.31 -1.54
C ILE A 22 -26.38 -3.65 -0.48
N ASN A 23 -27.59 -4.04 -0.90
CA ASN A 23 -28.68 -4.44 0.00
C ASN A 23 -28.34 -5.70 0.84
N GLN A 24 -27.46 -6.56 0.34
CA GLN A 24 -26.96 -7.74 1.06
C GLN A 24 -25.76 -7.45 1.97
N ASP A 25 -25.35 -6.18 2.14
CA ASP A 25 -24.14 -5.76 2.87
C ASP A 25 -22.87 -6.48 2.39
N LYS A 26 -22.83 -6.88 1.12
CA LYS A 26 -21.68 -7.57 0.50
C LYS A 26 -20.76 -6.61 -0.23
N VAL A 27 -21.25 -5.44 -0.59
CA VAL A 27 -20.53 -4.40 -1.31
C VAL A 27 -20.90 -3.05 -0.70
N LYS A 28 -19.93 -2.18 -0.47
CA LYS A 28 -20.15 -0.85 0.10
C LYS A 28 -19.48 0.21 -0.76
N GLU A 29 -20.20 1.28 -1.07
CA GLU A 29 -19.62 2.44 -1.77
C GLU A 29 -18.54 3.11 -0.92
N ILE A 30 -17.40 3.40 -1.54
CA ILE A 30 -16.24 4.05 -0.93
C ILE A 30 -15.99 5.42 -1.56
N SER A 31 -15.01 6.16 -1.04
CA SER A 31 -14.63 7.46 -1.60
C SER A 31 -14.33 7.36 -3.10
N PRO A 32 -14.88 8.25 -3.93
CA PRO A 32 -14.61 8.25 -5.36
C PRO A 32 -13.13 8.47 -5.62
N SER A 33 -12.65 7.93 -6.74
CA SER A 33 -11.26 8.11 -7.14
C SER A 33 -11.06 9.41 -7.89
N GLU A 34 -9.90 10.03 -7.69
CA GLU A 34 -9.46 11.19 -8.48
C GLU A 34 -9.09 10.79 -9.92
N THR A 35 -8.73 9.52 -10.13
CA THR A 35 -8.39 8.94 -11.44
C THR A 35 -9.46 7.98 -11.94
N ILE A 36 -9.74 8.03 -13.24
CA ILE A 36 -10.60 7.09 -13.97
C ILE A 36 -9.86 6.53 -15.20
N VAL A 37 -10.39 5.46 -15.79
CA VAL A 37 -9.83 4.86 -17.02
C VAL A 37 -10.42 5.57 -18.24
N CYS A 38 -9.56 6.03 -19.15
CA CYS A 38 -9.97 6.59 -20.44
C CYS A 38 -10.58 5.50 -21.33
N ILE A 39 -11.74 5.77 -21.92
CA ILE A 39 -12.40 4.85 -22.87
C ILE A 39 -12.25 5.33 -24.32
N GLU A 40 -11.88 6.60 -24.51
CA GLU A 40 -11.70 7.21 -25.83
C GLU A 40 -10.42 6.71 -26.53
N CYS A 41 -9.42 6.25 -25.76
CA CYS A 41 -8.21 5.67 -26.29
C CYS A 41 -8.14 4.15 -26.05
N PRO A 42 -7.62 3.37 -27.01
CA PRO A 42 -7.45 1.91 -26.85
C PRO A 42 -6.42 1.56 -25.78
N GLU A 43 -5.56 2.52 -25.41
CA GLU A 43 -4.52 2.36 -24.38
C GLU A 43 -5.09 2.37 -22.96
N ARG A 44 -6.36 2.74 -22.78
CA ARG A 44 -7.06 2.75 -21.48
C ARG A 44 -6.24 3.44 -20.37
N CYS A 45 -5.68 4.61 -20.69
CA CYS A 45 -4.84 5.34 -19.76
C CYS A 45 -5.62 5.88 -18.55
N LEU A 46 -4.94 6.12 -17.44
CA LEU A 46 -5.54 6.76 -16.27
C LEU A 46 -5.60 8.28 -16.49
N ILE A 47 -6.77 8.87 -16.35
CA ILE A 47 -7.02 10.29 -16.54
C ILE A 47 -7.60 10.90 -15.26
N VAL A 48 -7.30 12.18 -15.03
CA VAL A 48 -7.85 12.98 -13.92
C VAL A 48 -8.80 14.02 -14.54
N PRO A 49 -10.12 13.81 -14.48
CA PRO A 49 -11.08 14.74 -15.06
C PRO A 49 -11.09 16.06 -14.29
N LEU A 50 -11.08 17.18 -15.00
CA LEU A 50 -11.34 18.50 -14.45
C LEU A 50 -12.84 18.61 -14.15
N LYS A 51 -13.19 18.76 -12.88
CA LYS A 51 -14.58 19.02 -12.47
C LYS A 51 -14.93 20.48 -12.78
N ARG A 52 -16.02 20.70 -13.48
CA ARG A 52 -16.60 22.03 -13.69
C ARG A 52 -18.09 21.98 -13.38
N ASP A 53 -18.53 22.95 -12.60
CA ASP A 53 -19.95 23.10 -12.28
C ASP A 53 -20.61 23.96 -13.36
N HIS A 54 -21.73 23.49 -13.91
CA HIS A 54 -22.48 24.24 -14.89
C HIS A 54 -23.17 25.43 -14.19
N PRO A 55 -22.94 26.68 -14.64
CA PRO A 55 -23.38 27.87 -13.92
C PRO A 55 -24.92 28.03 -13.82
N GLU A 56 -25.68 27.39 -14.72
CA GLU A 56 -27.15 27.50 -14.73
C GLU A 56 -27.88 26.31 -14.11
N THR A 57 -27.28 25.10 -14.14
CA THR A 57 -27.92 23.87 -13.65
C THR A 57 -27.34 23.40 -12.32
N GLY A 58 -26.14 23.88 -11.95
CA GLY A 58 -25.41 23.43 -10.76
C GLY A 58 -24.88 22.00 -10.87
N GLU A 59 -25.01 21.37 -12.03
CA GLU A 59 -24.53 20.01 -12.26
C GLU A 59 -23.02 20.02 -12.49
N SER A 60 -22.31 19.18 -11.75
CA SER A 60 -20.87 18.99 -11.93
C SER A 60 -20.61 18.05 -13.10
N GLN A 61 -19.90 18.52 -14.11
CA GLN A 61 -19.46 17.74 -15.26
C GLN A 61 -17.93 17.55 -15.21
N GLY A 62 -17.46 16.35 -15.56
CA GLY A 62 -16.05 16.09 -15.75
C GLY A 62 -15.62 16.49 -17.15
N MET A 63 -14.45 17.08 -17.31
CA MET A 63 -13.86 17.37 -18.60
C MET A 63 -12.43 16.90 -18.64
N TYR A 64 -12.03 16.29 -19.74
CA TYR A 64 -10.63 15.92 -19.96
C TYR A 64 -10.18 16.33 -21.35
N ILE A 65 -8.92 16.74 -21.46
CA ILE A 65 -8.27 17.07 -22.73
C ILE A 65 -7.12 16.08 -22.86
N CYS A 66 -7.13 15.26 -23.91
CA CYS A 66 -6.07 14.29 -24.13
C CYS A 66 -4.79 15.01 -24.61
N PRO A 67 -3.66 14.96 -23.88
CA PRO A 67 -2.43 15.63 -24.31
C PRO A 67 -1.60 14.78 -25.30
N TYR A 68 -2.01 13.53 -25.53
CA TYR A 68 -1.23 12.56 -26.32
C TYR A 68 -1.79 12.33 -27.72
N LYS A 69 -3.08 12.64 -27.94
CA LYS A 69 -3.83 12.33 -29.16
C LYS A 69 -4.72 13.51 -29.51
N ASP A 70 -4.26 14.31 -30.47
CA ASP A 70 -4.95 15.51 -30.94
C ASP A 70 -6.30 15.21 -31.60
N ASP A 71 -6.50 13.97 -32.07
CA ASP A 71 -7.74 13.46 -32.67
C ASP A 71 -8.85 13.16 -31.66
N ILE A 72 -8.51 12.85 -30.41
CA ILE A 72 -9.49 12.66 -29.32
C ILE A 72 -9.92 14.03 -28.75
N GLY A 73 -9.01 15.01 -28.71
CA GLY A 73 -9.31 16.38 -28.31
C GLY A 73 -9.85 16.52 -26.87
N ARG A 74 -10.94 17.30 -26.73
CA ARG A 74 -11.66 17.53 -25.47
C ARG A 74 -12.95 16.73 -25.46
N PHE A 75 -13.17 15.99 -24.39
CA PHE A 75 -14.41 15.23 -24.19
C PHE A 75 -14.95 15.39 -22.77
N GLU A 76 -16.26 15.18 -22.64
CA GLU A 76 -16.97 15.14 -21.38
C GLU A 76 -16.78 13.78 -20.72
N VAL A 77 -16.60 13.81 -19.41
CA VAL A 77 -16.37 12.64 -18.59
C VAL A 77 -17.46 12.58 -17.54
N ASP A 78 -18.19 11.47 -17.55
CA ASP A 78 -19.13 11.17 -16.48
C ASP A 78 -18.39 10.97 -15.16
N LEU A 79 -18.68 11.83 -14.18
CA LEU A 79 -18.08 11.79 -12.85
C LEU A 79 -18.53 10.57 -12.06
N ASP A 80 -19.64 9.93 -12.41
CA ASP A 80 -20.06 8.68 -11.78
C ASP A 80 -19.08 7.55 -12.05
N ARG A 81 -18.26 7.64 -13.12
CA ARG A 81 -17.16 6.71 -13.38
C ARG A 81 -16.04 6.76 -12.34
N SER A 82 -16.03 7.80 -11.50
CA SER A 82 -15.15 7.87 -10.34
C SER A 82 -15.62 7.03 -9.15
N LYS A 83 -16.88 6.58 -9.15
CA LYS A 83 -17.45 5.75 -8.08
C LYS A 83 -16.73 4.41 -8.02
N ARG A 84 -16.53 3.95 -6.78
CA ARG A 84 -15.89 2.67 -6.47
C ARG A 84 -16.60 2.04 -5.29
N TRP A 85 -16.58 0.72 -5.25
CA TRP A 85 -17.15 -0.04 -4.15
C TRP A 85 -16.14 -1.03 -3.58
N GLU A 86 -16.23 -1.32 -2.29
CA GLU A 86 -15.43 -2.33 -1.61
C GLU A 86 -16.27 -3.56 -1.29
N ILE A 87 -15.75 -4.75 -1.59
CA ILE A 87 -16.37 -6.02 -1.24
C ILE A 87 -16.24 -6.27 0.26
N VAL A 88 -17.37 -6.26 0.96
CA VAL A 88 -17.49 -6.55 2.38
C VAL A 88 -17.48 -8.07 2.57
N VAL A 89 -16.33 -8.60 2.96
CA VAL A 89 -16.20 -10.01 3.33
C VAL A 89 -16.73 -10.22 4.76
N PRO A 90 -17.82 -10.97 4.98
CA PRO A 90 -18.36 -11.16 6.32
C PRO A 90 -17.37 -11.94 7.19
N ARG A 91 -16.91 -11.29 8.28
CA ARG A 91 -16.15 -11.96 9.34
C ARG A 91 -17.04 -13.06 9.94
N LYS A 92 -16.72 -14.34 9.69
CA LYS A 92 -17.40 -15.49 10.33
C LYS A 92 -17.35 -15.31 11.85
N LYS A 93 -18.50 -15.02 12.47
CA LYS A 93 -18.65 -14.95 13.94
C LYS A 93 -18.33 -16.32 14.52
N THR A 94 -17.17 -16.46 15.15
CA THR A 94 -16.78 -17.67 15.88
C THR A 94 -17.65 -17.81 17.13
N ARG A 95 -18.56 -18.79 17.12
CA ARG A 95 -19.31 -19.23 18.30
C ARG A 95 -18.33 -19.61 19.42
N LYS A 96 -18.46 -18.98 20.59
CA LYS A 96 -17.78 -19.36 21.84
C LYS A 96 -18.02 -20.85 22.13
N LYS A 97 -16.99 -21.70 22.02
CA LYS A 97 -16.98 -23.04 22.63
C LYS A 97 -15.69 -23.25 23.44
N ARG A 98 -15.90 -23.21 24.76
CA ARG A 98 -15.40 -24.08 25.84
C ARG A 98 -13.97 -24.65 25.68
N LYS A 99 -13.13 -24.30 26.67
CA LYS A 99 -11.78 -24.83 26.97
C LYS A 99 -11.61 -26.30 26.57
N GLN A 100 -10.73 -26.59 25.61
CA GLN A 100 -10.01 -27.85 25.54
C GLN A 100 -8.56 -27.62 25.09
N LYS A 101 -7.68 -28.32 25.80
CA LYS A 101 -6.22 -28.34 25.74
C LYS A 101 -5.72 -28.78 24.36
N THR A 102 -4.66 -28.09 23.87
CA THR A 102 -3.58 -28.54 22.96
C THR A 102 -4.00 -29.23 21.65
N VAL A 103 -3.63 -28.75 20.47
CA VAL A 103 -2.31 -28.99 19.84
C VAL A 103 -1.97 -27.84 18.87
N THR A 104 -0.67 -27.56 18.78
CA THR A 104 0.08 -26.53 18.05
C THR A 104 -0.38 -26.15 16.64
N SER A 105 -0.67 -24.86 16.43
CA SER A 105 -0.38 -24.13 15.18
C SER A 105 0.51 -22.92 15.49
N LYS A 106 1.82 -23.20 15.58
CA LYS A 106 2.89 -22.28 16.00
C LYS A 106 3.34 -21.29 14.90
N ALA A 107 2.58 -21.10 13.83
CA ALA A 107 3.06 -20.38 12.65
C ALA A 107 2.58 -18.92 12.48
N GLN A 108 1.63 -18.43 13.29
CA GLN A 108 0.86 -17.23 12.90
C GLN A 108 0.77 -16.09 13.92
N LYS A 109 1.80 -15.87 14.77
CA LYS A 109 1.82 -14.76 15.74
C LYS A 109 3.15 -14.02 15.87
N VAL A 110 3.93 -13.95 14.79
CA VAL A 110 5.25 -13.30 14.84
C VAL A 110 5.29 -11.98 14.05
N ALA A 111 4.49 -11.80 12.99
CA ALA A 111 4.45 -10.51 12.28
C ALA A 111 3.49 -9.46 12.91
N THR A 112 2.57 -9.86 13.78
CA THR A 112 1.40 -9.05 14.18
C THR A 112 1.58 -8.10 15.37
N SER A 113 2.81 -7.76 15.78
CA SER A 113 2.99 -6.75 16.83
C SER A 113 3.13 -5.34 16.31
N PHE A 114 3.42 -5.12 15.03
CA PHE A 114 3.69 -3.79 14.48
C PHE A 114 2.45 -3.15 13.86
N ASN A 115 2.36 -1.83 13.91
CA ASN A 115 1.28 -1.03 13.34
C ASN A 115 1.60 -0.65 11.89
N ARG A 116 0.64 -0.82 10.98
CA ARG A 116 0.78 -0.31 9.63
C ARG A 116 0.71 1.21 9.63
N TRP A 117 1.67 1.87 8.98
CA TRP A 117 1.73 3.33 8.92
C TRP A 117 1.14 3.83 7.60
N THR A 118 -0.07 4.39 7.67
CA THR A 118 -0.87 4.76 6.48
C THR A 118 -0.76 6.23 6.08
N ASN A 119 -0.29 7.10 6.97
CA ASN A 119 -0.06 8.53 6.69
C ASN A 119 1.37 8.89 7.05
N TYR A 120 2.31 8.50 6.19
CA TYR A 120 3.74 8.74 6.37
C TYR A 120 4.21 10.07 5.77
N GLY A 121 3.33 10.82 5.08
CA GLY A 121 3.68 12.08 4.42
C GLY A 121 4.88 11.91 3.48
N ASP A 122 5.90 12.74 3.65
CA ASP A 122 7.14 12.66 2.87
C ASP A 122 8.15 11.63 3.42
N ALA A 123 7.81 10.90 4.48
CA ALA A 123 8.77 10.02 5.12
C ALA A 123 9.19 8.85 4.20
N CYS A 124 10.50 8.66 4.05
CA CYS A 124 11.05 7.60 3.22
C CYS A 124 12.42 7.12 3.74
N PHE A 125 12.79 5.90 3.36
CA PHE A 125 14.18 5.46 3.49
C PHE A 125 15.01 5.98 2.32
N VAL A 126 16.26 6.31 2.60
CA VAL A 126 17.18 6.86 1.61
C VAL A 126 18.45 6.03 1.62
N LEU A 127 18.79 5.46 0.46
CA LEU A 127 20.06 4.78 0.25
C LEU A 127 21.08 5.83 -0.22
N ASP A 128 22.07 6.10 0.62
CA ASP A 128 23.20 6.99 0.34
C ASP A 128 24.47 6.15 0.37
N GLU A 129 24.94 5.74 -0.81
CA GLU A 129 26.05 4.81 -1.01
C GLU A 129 25.80 3.45 -0.30
N ASP A 130 26.47 3.20 0.82
CA ASP A 130 26.27 2.01 1.67
C ASP A 130 25.40 2.29 2.91
N ARG A 131 25.01 3.54 3.14
CA ARG A 131 24.29 3.95 4.35
C ARG A 131 22.80 4.07 4.10
N ILE A 132 22.03 3.64 5.09
CA ILE A 132 20.58 3.76 5.07
C ILE A 132 20.20 4.89 6.02
N LYS A 133 19.63 5.93 5.43
CA LYS A 133 19.11 7.10 6.13
C LYS A 133 17.59 7.07 6.11
N PHE A 134 17.01 7.87 6.98
CA PHE A 134 15.57 8.06 7.09
C PHE A 134 15.26 9.55 6.93
N TRP A 135 14.40 9.86 5.98
CA TRP A 135 13.89 11.20 5.71
C TRP A 135 12.50 11.34 6.32
N ASN A 136 12.18 12.49 6.91
CA ASN A 136 10.86 12.78 7.48
C ASN A 136 10.35 14.20 7.15
N GLY A 137 10.57 14.64 5.91
CA GLY A 137 10.14 15.96 5.40
C GLY A 137 11.16 17.06 5.64
N ASP A 138 11.71 17.15 6.86
CA ASP A 138 12.62 18.25 7.21
C ASP A 138 14.04 17.77 7.57
N ASN A 139 14.22 16.48 7.89
CA ASN A 139 15.49 15.96 8.38
C ASN A 139 15.89 14.65 7.71
N LEU A 140 17.13 14.59 7.24
CA LEU A 140 17.79 13.37 6.79
C LEU A 140 18.66 12.80 7.90
N THR A 141 18.23 11.71 8.52
CA THR A 141 18.92 11.11 9.66
C THR A 141 19.53 9.75 9.30
N ASP A 142 20.83 9.58 9.54
CA ASP A 142 21.50 8.28 9.41
C ASP A 142 21.03 7.32 10.52
N LEU A 143 20.46 6.17 10.15
CA LEU A 143 19.98 5.16 11.11
C LEU A 143 21.13 4.45 11.84
N LYS A 144 22.37 4.65 11.40
CA LYS A 144 23.58 4.04 11.97
C LYS A 144 23.42 2.53 12.11
N LEU A 145 22.87 1.90 11.07
CA LEU A 145 22.81 0.45 10.97
C LEU A 145 24.23 -0.07 10.72
N ARG A 146 24.63 -1.12 11.44
CA ARG A 146 25.94 -1.75 11.21
C ARG A 146 25.93 -2.37 9.81
N SER A 147 26.90 -2.03 8.96
CA SER A 147 27.06 -2.65 7.64
C SER A 147 27.12 -4.17 7.77
N GLY A 148 26.35 -4.88 6.93
CA GLY A 148 26.24 -6.34 6.96
C GLY A 148 25.36 -6.90 8.08
N SER A 149 24.75 -6.07 8.93
CA SER A 149 23.70 -6.53 9.85
C SER A 149 22.47 -7.03 9.09
N ARG A 150 21.63 -7.85 9.75
CA ARG A 150 20.38 -8.36 9.17
C ARG A 150 19.48 -7.23 8.65
N ALA A 151 19.35 -6.14 9.41
CA ALA A 151 18.55 -4.99 9.00
C ALA A 151 19.14 -4.27 7.78
N HIS A 152 20.46 -4.04 7.76
CA HIS A 152 21.15 -3.42 6.64
C HIS A 152 21.02 -4.23 5.35
N ARG A 153 21.26 -5.55 5.42
CA ARG A 153 21.14 -6.46 4.28
C ARG A 153 19.71 -6.53 3.75
N LEU A 154 18.72 -6.69 4.63
CA LEU A 154 17.33 -6.80 4.22
C LEU A 154 16.86 -5.55 3.48
N LEU A 155 17.12 -4.38 4.05
CA LEU A 155 16.73 -3.11 3.45
C LEU A 155 17.42 -2.91 2.10
N LYS A 156 18.71 -3.26 1.96
CA LYS A 156 19.40 -3.22 0.67
C LYS A 156 18.78 -4.13 -0.39
N MET A 157 18.37 -5.34 -0.01
CA MET A 157 17.70 -6.26 -0.93
C MET A 157 16.32 -5.73 -1.33
N LEU A 158 15.56 -5.20 -0.36
CA LEU A 158 14.21 -4.64 -0.60
C LEU A 158 14.20 -3.32 -1.39
N TYR A 159 15.31 -2.60 -1.40
CA TYR A 159 15.48 -1.44 -2.26
C TYR A 159 15.42 -1.82 -3.75
N GLN A 160 15.90 -3.02 -4.10
CA GLN A 160 15.98 -3.45 -5.50
C GLN A 160 14.70 -4.11 -6.01
N ASN A 161 13.91 -4.75 -5.14
CA ASN A 161 12.64 -5.41 -5.49
C ASN A 161 11.91 -5.96 -4.25
N TYR A 162 10.71 -6.47 -4.47
CA TYR A 162 10.03 -7.38 -3.55
C TYR A 162 10.84 -8.66 -3.30
N LEU A 163 10.74 -9.23 -2.10
CA LEU A 163 11.46 -10.46 -1.75
C LEU A 163 10.52 -11.60 -1.37
N THR A 164 10.75 -12.78 -1.91
CA THR A 164 10.07 -14.01 -1.48
C THR A 164 10.58 -14.48 -0.11
N LYS A 165 9.83 -15.38 0.54
CA LYS A 165 10.25 -16.03 1.80
C LYS A 165 11.63 -16.69 1.69
N ASP A 166 11.93 -17.31 0.55
CA ASP A 166 13.20 -18.00 0.32
C ASP A 166 14.36 -17.02 0.15
N GLU A 167 14.14 -15.89 -0.51
CA GLU A 167 15.16 -14.85 -0.65
C GLU A 167 15.48 -14.20 0.70
N VAL A 168 14.45 -13.92 1.52
CA VAL A 168 14.65 -13.43 2.89
C VAL A 168 15.41 -14.47 3.72
N LYS A 169 15.07 -15.76 3.59
CA LYS A 169 15.76 -16.84 4.29
C LYS A 169 17.24 -16.92 3.91
N LYS A 170 17.55 -16.86 2.61
CA LYS A 170 18.93 -16.91 2.08
C LYS A 170 19.73 -15.65 2.44
N GLY A 171 19.11 -14.48 2.39
CA GLY A 171 19.79 -13.20 2.59
C GLY A 171 20.09 -12.86 4.05
N ILE A 172 19.13 -13.09 4.95
CA ILE A 172 19.22 -12.62 6.35
C ILE A 172 18.82 -13.67 7.40
N GLY A 173 18.26 -14.79 6.99
CA GLY A 173 17.82 -15.85 7.88
C GLY A 173 18.97 -16.75 8.33
N THR A 174 18.71 -17.54 9.37
CA THR A 174 19.52 -18.73 9.69
C THR A 174 18.70 -19.98 9.36
N ASN A 175 19.33 -21.14 9.20
CA ASN A 175 18.63 -22.41 8.93
C ASN A 175 17.45 -22.66 9.91
N LYS A 176 17.58 -22.22 11.17
CA LYS A 176 16.59 -22.43 12.22
C LYS A 176 15.55 -21.31 12.37
N THR A 177 15.81 -20.10 11.87
CA THR A 177 14.91 -18.94 12.06
C THR A 177 13.95 -18.78 10.89
N ALA A 178 12.65 -18.62 11.16
CA ALA A 178 11.68 -18.36 10.09
C ALA A 178 11.94 -16.99 9.40
N PRO A 179 11.62 -16.84 8.10
CA PRO A 179 11.75 -15.55 7.41
C PRO A 179 10.98 -14.43 8.10
N SER A 180 9.74 -14.71 8.53
CA SER A 180 8.88 -13.76 9.25
C SER A 180 9.47 -13.33 10.59
N GLU A 181 10.14 -14.23 11.30
CA GLU A 181 10.85 -13.89 12.54
C GLU A 181 12.07 -13.01 12.28
N SER A 182 12.79 -13.27 11.18
CA SER A 182 13.92 -12.46 10.77
C SER A 182 13.48 -11.04 10.41
N VAL A 183 12.35 -10.90 9.72
CA VAL A 183 11.74 -9.61 9.38
C VAL A 183 11.23 -8.89 10.62
N ARG A 184 10.59 -9.60 11.56
CA ARG A 184 10.18 -9.05 12.86
C ARG A 184 11.35 -8.41 13.61
N ASP A 185 12.49 -9.11 13.68
CA ASP A 185 13.70 -8.60 14.33
C ASP A 185 14.25 -7.35 13.64
N VAL A 186 14.14 -7.28 12.31
CA VAL A 186 14.53 -6.10 11.54
C VAL A 186 13.60 -4.92 11.83
N ASN A 187 12.28 -5.11 11.77
CA ASN A 187 11.32 -4.05 12.15
C ASN A 187 11.57 -3.54 13.57
N ARG A 188 11.83 -4.43 14.53
CA ARG A 188 12.21 -4.04 15.90
C ARG A 188 13.46 -3.17 15.92
N THR A 189 14.50 -3.60 15.20
CA THR A 189 15.77 -2.86 15.11
C THR A 189 15.58 -1.47 14.53
N ILE A 190 14.78 -1.33 13.47
CA ILE A 190 14.50 -0.04 12.82
C ILE A 190 13.74 0.88 13.79
N ASN A 191 12.66 0.38 14.40
CA ASN A 191 11.90 1.16 15.39
C ASN A 191 12.78 1.62 16.57
N ASP A 192 13.62 0.73 17.11
CA ASP A 192 14.54 1.07 18.20
C ASP A 192 15.54 2.16 17.78
N LYS A 193 16.00 2.15 16.52
CA LYS A 193 16.91 3.17 15.99
C LYS A 193 16.22 4.52 15.81
N ILE A 194 15.04 4.53 15.18
CA ILE A 194 14.23 5.74 14.98
C ILE A 194 13.92 6.39 16.34
N ARG A 195 13.49 5.59 17.33
CA ARG A 195 13.23 6.06 18.69
C ARG A 195 14.48 6.65 19.35
N LYS A 196 15.63 5.94 19.28
CA LYS A 196 16.90 6.42 19.87
C LYS A 196 17.44 7.69 19.21
N LEU A 197 17.13 7.90 17.94
CA LEU A 197 17.52 9.09 17.18
C LEU A 197 16.51 10.24 17.34
N ASN A 198 15.42 10.01 18.09
CA ASN A 198 14.36 10.99 18.36
C ASN A 198 13.78 11.62 17.08
N ILE A 199 13.63 10.80 16.03
CA ILE A 199 13.06 11.25 14.76
C ILE A 199 11.56 11.52 14.99
N GLN A 200 11.16 12.78 14.86
CA GLN A 200 9.78 13.20 15.10
C GLN A 200 8.83 12.69 14.01
N LYS A 201 7.53 12.70 14.34
CA LYS A 201 6.42 12.37 13.43
C LYS A 201 6.39 10.90 12.95
N VAL A 202 7.22 10.01 13.51
CA VAL A 202 7.13 8.56 13.27
C VAL A 202 6.35 7.90 14.41
N PRO A 203 5.26 7.16 14.13
CA PRO A 203 4.53 6.42 15.15
C PRO A 203 5.39 5.36 15.84
N ASP A 204 5.01 4.97 17.05
CA ASP A 204 5.66 3.86 17.73
C ASP A 204 5.32 2.52 17.07
N ASN A 205 6.34 1.65 17.00
CA ASN A 205 6.18 0.23 16.69
C ASN A 205 5.56 0.00 15.29
N VAL A 206 6.13 0.67 14.29
CA VAL A 206 5.69 0.68 12.89
C VAL A 206 6.19 -0.54 12.12
N GLU A 207 5.37 -1.04 11.21
CA GLU A 207 5.73 -2.05 10.22
C GLU A 207 6.36 -1.39 8.99
N PHE A 208 7.70 -1.34 8.95
CA PHE A 208 8.41 -0.79 7.79
C PHE A 208 8.57 -1.82 6.67
N VAL A 209 8.81 -3.07 7.03
CA VAL A 209 8.81 -4.22 6.12
C VAL A 209 7.61 -5.09 6.43
N GLY A 210 6.68 -5.18 5.48
CA GLY A 210 5.48 -6.00 5.58
C GLY A 210 5.54 -7.19 4.63
N ILE A 211 4.60 -8.12 4.75
CA ILE A 211 4.37 -9.20 3.79
C ILE A 211 3.00 -9.03 3.14
N ASP A 212 2.94 -9.15 1.82
CA ASP A 212 1.68 -9.27 1.10
C ASP A 212 1.17 -10.71 1.23
N GLU A 213 0.01 -10.90 1.85
CA GLU A 213 -0.58 -12.22 2.09
C GLU A 213 -0.99 -12.96 0.81
N ARG A 214 -1.22 -12.23 -0.29
CA ARG A 214 -1.64 -12.79 -1.59
C ARG A 214 -0.43 -13.30 -2.38
N THR A 215 0.64 -12.50 -2.43
CA THR A 215 1.85 -12.85 -3.21
C THR A 215 2.91 -13.56 -2.37
N GLU A 216 2.75 -13.57 -1.04
CA GLU A 216 3.73 -14.05 -0.07
C GLU A 216 5.10 -13.36 -0.15
N GLN A 217 5.12 -12.12 -0.67
CA GLN A 217 6.33 -11.32 -0.85
C GLN A 217 6.46 -10.24 0.22
N TYR A 218 7.69 -10.01 0.65
CA TYR A 218 8.06 -8.93 1.56
C TYR A 218 8.36 -7.66 0.78
N SER A 219 7.89 -6.54 1.32
CA SER A 219 8.01 -5.22 0.71
C SER A 219 8.18 -4.12 1.75
N MET A 220 8.78 -3.00 1.32
CA MET A 220 8.76 -1.78 2.11
C MET A 220 7.33 -1.19 2.10
N GLN A 221 6.85 -0.76 3.26
CA GLN A 221 5.54 -0.13 3.42
C GLN A 221 5.57 1.40 3.23
N ILE A 222 6.78 1.97 3.19
CA ILE A 222 7.00 3.38 2.84
C ILE A 222 8.03 3.45 1.70
N PRO A 223 8.10 4.56 0.94
CA PRO A 223 9.04 4.69 -0.16
C PRO A 223 10.50 4.47 0.27
N PHE A 224 11.29 3.88 -0.63
CA PHE A 224 12.74 3.74 -0.50
C PHE A 224 13.38 4.34 -1.75
N ARG A 225 14.15 5.41 -1.56
CA ARG A 225 14.72 6.24 -2.62
C ARG A 225 16.24 6.28 -2.56
N THR A 226 16.89 6.74 -3.63
CA THR A 226 18.29 7.17 -3.55
C THR A 226 18.40 8.58 -3.01
N LYS A 227 19.60 8.99 -2.59
CA LYS A 227 19.88 10.39 -2.24
C LYS A 227 19.51 11.35 -3.37
N ASP A 228 19.82 11.01 -4.63
CA ASP A 228 19.57 11.89 -5.78
C ASP A 228 18.08 12.10 -6.05
N ASP A 229 17.23 11.14 -5.69
CA ASP A 229 15.77 11.24 -5.85
C ASP A 229 15.12 12.16 -4.80
N VAL A 230 15.74 12.29 -3.62
CA VAL A 230 15.18 13.10 -2.51
C VAL A 230 15.43 14.59 -2.74
N TRP A 231 16.56 14.97 -3.35
CA TRP A 231 16.87 16.38 -3.65
C TRP A 231 16.16 16.93 -4.90
N ARG A 232 15.35 16.11 -5.58
CA ARG A 232 14.53 16.48 -6.74
C ARG A 232 13.04 16.67 -6.39
N LEU A 233 12.65 16.45 -5.13
CA LEU A 233 11.33 16.71 -4.56
C LEU A 233 11.28 18.14 -3.99
#